data_AF-A0A7L3MMH7-F1
#
_entry.id   AF-A0A7L3MMH7-F1
#
_cell.length_a   1.000
_cell.length_b   1.000
_cell.length_c   1.000
_cell.angle_alpha   90.00
_cell.angle_beta   90.00
_cell.angle_gamma   90.00
#
_symmetry.space_group_name_H-M   'P 1'
#
loop_
_entity.id
_entity.type
_entity.pdbx_description
1 polymer ?
#
loop_
_entity_poly.entity_id
_entity_poly.type
_entity_poly.pdbx_seq_one_letter_code
_entity_poly.pdbx_strand_id
1 'polypeptide(L)'
;QLVEVNGSPCLKLTEDEEKMTIPGMKAIYRLYNAAGHPFMDLMALEEEPSPSAGQELGIRVLGQLGETTRVIPTTVEPLHRTYFRDGQV
;
A
#
# COMPACT_ATOMS: atom_id res chain seq x y z
N GLN A 1 -3.24 6.31 -14.49
CA GLN A 1 -2.02 5.60 -14.94
C GLN A 1 -2.29 4.11 -14.83
N LEU A 2 -1.91 3.31 -15.83
CA LEU A 2 -2.15 1.86 -15.82
C LEU A 2 -1.17 1.18 -14.86
N VAL A 3 -1.68 0.38 -13.93
CA VAL A 3 -0.87 -0.39 -12.96
C VAL A 3 -0.97 -1.90 -13.16
N GLU A 4 -1.99 -2.36 -13.88
CA GLU A 4 -2.23 -3.77 -14.17
C GLU A 4 -3.13 -3.94 -15.40
N VAL A 5 -2.92 -5.00 -16.18
CA VAL A 5 -3.82 -5.43 -17.26
C VAL A 5 -3.91 -6.96 -17.29
N ASN A 6 -5.12 -7.51 -17.30
CA ASN A 6 -5.36 -8.96 -17.33
C ASN A 6 -4.56 -9.72 -16.23
N GLY A 7 -4.52 -9.18 -15.00
CA GLY A 7 -3.76 -9.76 -13.89
C GLY A 7 -2.24 -9.60 -14.00
N SER A 8 -1.74 -8.86 -15.00
CA SER A 8 -0.30 -8.63 -15.20
C SER A 8 0.10 -7.22 -14.75
N PRO A 9 0.93 -7.07 -13.70
CA PRO A 9 1.38 -5.78 -13.21
C PRO A 9 2.14 -4.98 -14.28
N CYS A 10 1.88 -3.67 -14.36
CA CYS A 10 2.45 -2.76 -15.34
C CYS A 10 3.28 -1.67 -14.66
N LEU A 11 4.53 -1.53 -15.11
CA LEU A 11 5.47 -0.52 -14.64
C LEU A 11 5.78 0.45 -15.78
N LYS A 12 5.64 1.76 -15.55
CA LYS A 12 6.17 2.78 -16.46
C LYS A 12 7.62 3.04 -16.12
N LEU A 13 8.50 2.69 -17.05
CA LEU A 13 9.92 3.02 -16.98
C LEU A 13 10.16 4.43 -17.53
N THR A 14 11.09 5.14 -16.91
CA THR A 14 11.50 6.51 -17.26
C THR A 14 12.91 6.74 -16.72
N GLU A 15 13.66 7.66 -17.33
CA GLU A 15 15.01 8.03 -16.87
C GLU A 15 15.02 8.66 -15.47
N ASP A 16 13.90 9.28 -15.07
CA ASP A 16 13.72 9.85 -13.74
C ASP A 16 13.09 8.79 -12.82
N GLU A 17 13.94 8.13 -12.01
CA GLU A 17 13.53 7.03 -11.14
C GLU A 17 12.37 7.38 -10.20
N GLU A 18 12.31 8.63 -9.72
CA GLU A 18 11.23 9.10 -8.84
C GLU A 18 9.87 9.19 -9.57
N LYS A 19 9.88 9.20 -10.91
CA LYS A 19 8.68 9.21 -11.76
C LYS A 19 8.26 7.82 -12.22
N MET A 20 8.98 6.76 -11.83
CA MET A 20 8.53 5.40 -12.08
C MET A 20 7.26 5.09 -11.27
N THR A 21 6.41 4.21 -11.80
CA THR A 21 5.22 3.77 -11.06
C THR A 21 5.52 2.63 -10.12
N ILE A 22 4.56 2.35 -9.24
CA ILE A 22 4.53 1.10 -8.48
C ILE A 22 3.50 0.18 -9.16
N PRO A 23 3.92 -0.98 -9.69
CA PRO A 23 3.04 -1.87 -10.43
C PRO A 23 2.02 -2.57 -9.51
N GLY A 24 1.01 -3.20 -10.10
CA GLY A 24 0.01 -4.03 -9.42
C GLY A 24 -1.17 -3.24 -8.84
N MET A 25 -2.30 -3.94 -8.68
CA MET A 25 -3.45 -3.44 -7.94
C MET A 25 -3.13 -3.38 -6.43
N LYS A 26 -3.54 -2.30 -5.76
CA LYS A 26 -3.09 -1.99 -4.40
C LYS A 26 -4.23 -1.72 -3.44
N ALA A 27 -4.13 -2.32 -2.25
CA ALA A 27 -4.84 -1.90 -1.06
C ALA A 27 -3.99 -0.91 -0.27
N ILE A 28 -4.61 0.17 0.23
CA ILE A 28 -3.92 1.25 0.94
C ILE A 28 -4.46 1.33 2.36
N TYR A 29 -3.55 1.38 3.33
CA TYR A 29 -3.87 1.44 4.75
C TYR A 29 -3.17 2.60 5.43
N ARG A 30 -3.83 3.27 6.37
CA ARG A 30 -3.22 4.21 7.30
C ARG A 30 -2.95 3.54 8.64
N LEU A 31 -1.73 3.68 9.12
CA LEU A 31 -1.25 3.08 10.37
C LEU A 31 -1.17 4.15 11.46
N TYR A 32 -1.68 3.82 12.64
CA TYR A 32 -1.71 4.71 13.80
C TYR A 32 -0.89 4.14 14.96
N ASN A 33 -0.30 5.05 15.74
CA ASN A 33 0.42 4.71 16.96
C ASN A 33 -0.50 4.72 18.19
N ALA A 34 0.02 4.31 19.35
CA ALA A 34 -0.74 4.21 20.59
C ALA A 34 -1.35 5.55 21.06
N ALA A 35 -0.83 6.69 20.60
CA ALA A 35 -1.40 8.02 20.88
C ALA A 35 -2.55 8.38 19.93
N GLY A 36 -2.90 7.51 18.97
CA GLY A 36 -3.93 7.75 17.97
C GLY A 36 -3.47 8.64 16.81
N HIS A 37 -2.17 8.92 16.68
CA HIS A 37 -1.65 9.73 15.58
C HIS A 37 -1.27 8.83 14.40
N PRO A 38 -1.62 9.23 13.16
CA PRO A 38 -1.16 8.53 11.98
C PRO A 38 0.35 8.73 11.84
N PHE A 39 1.08 7.66 11.53
CA PHE A 39 2.53 7.73 11.35
C PHE A 39 3.01 7.24 9.99
N MET A 40 2.18 6.48 9.26
CA MET A 40 2.54 5.92 7.96
C MET A 40 1.30 5.53 7.14
N ASP A 41 1.40 5.69 5.83
CA ASP A 41 0.52 5.02 4.88
C ASP A 41 1.26 3.81 4.28
N LEU A 42 0.62 2.66 4.31
CA LEU A 42 1.12 1.38 3.80
C LEU A 42 0.43 1.06 2.49
N MET A 43 1.23 0.78 1.46
CA MET A 43 0.75 0.18 0.22
C MET A 43 1.03 -1.32 0.25
N ALA A 44 -0.02 -2.11 0.08
CA ALA A 44 0.02 -3.55 -0.06
C ALA A 44 -0.62 -3.94 -1.40
N LEU A 45 -0.33 -5.14 -1.91
CA LEU A 45 -1.08 -5.68 -3.03
C LEU A 45 -2.51 -6.03 -2.58
N GLU A 46 -3.49 -6.00 -3.48
CA GLU A 46 -4.89 -6.30 -3.08
C GLU A 46 -5.08 -7.77 -2.67
N GLU A 47 -4.28 -8.68 -3.23
CA GLU A 47 -4.25 -10.10 -2.89
C GLU A 47 -3.48 -10.42 -1.59
N GLU A 48 -2.73 -9.46 -1.03
CA GLU A 48 -2.03 -9.65 0.23
C GLU A 48 -3.00 -9.64 1.42
N PRO A 49 -2.74 -10.42 2.49
CA PRO A 49 -3.54 -10.35 3.70
C PRO A 49 -3.56 -8.94 4.29
N SER A 50 -4.76 -8.45 4.64
CA SER A 50 -4.88 -7.16 5.29
C SER A 50 -4.10 -7.11 6.61
N PRO A 51 -3.33 -6.05 6.87
CA PRO A 51 -2.62 -5.89 8.13
C PRO A 51 -3.60 -5.75 9.29
N SER A 52 -3.18 -6.23 10.47
CA SER A 52 -3.99 -6.20 11.68
C SER A 52 -3.34 -5.36 12.77
N ALA A 53 -4.17 -4.69 13.57
CA ALA A 53 -3.71 -3.95 14.74
C ALA A 53 -3.03 -4.90 15.74
N GLY A 54 -1.93 -4.46 16.34
CA GLY A 54 -1.14 -5.23 17.30
C GLY A 54 -0.25 -6.32 16.69
N GLN A 55 -0.30 -6.51 15.36
CA GLN A 55 0.56 -7.48 14.67
C GLN A 55 1.82 -6.79 14.12
N GLU A 56 2.97 -7.45 14.23
CA GLU A 56 4.20 -6.99 13.60
C GLU A 56 4.11 -7.10 12.07
N LEU A 57 4.50 -6.03 11.38
CA LEU A 57 4.53 -5.92 9.94
C LEU A 57 5.94 -5.58 9.49
N GLY A 58 6.48 -6.38 8.55
CA GLY A 58 7.68 -6.04 7.82
C GLY A 58 7.34 -5.10 6.66
N ILE A 59 7.98 -3.94 6.62
CA ILE A 59 7.76 -2.90 5.60
C ILE A 59 9.07 -2.53 4.91
N ARG A 60 8.93 -1.94 3.72
CA ARG A 60 10.03 -1.29 2.99
C ARG A 60 9.63 0.14 2.67
N VAL A 61 10.56 1.08 2.86
CA VAL A 61 10.32 2.49 2.55
C VAL A 61 10.68 2.73 1.09
N LEU A 62 9.74 3.31 0.34
CA LEU A 62 9.93 3.61 -1.08
C LEU A 62 11.03 4.65 -1.28
N GLY A 63 11.82 4.48 -2.35
CA GLY A 63 12.96 5.35 -2.64
C GLY A 63 14.18 5.12 -1.74
N GLN A 64 14.09 4.25 -0.72
CA GLN A 64 15.22 3.85 0.09
C GLN A 64 15.61 2.41 -0.26
N LEU A 65 16.77 2.26 -0.90
CA LEU A 65 17.37 0.95 -1.11
C LEU A 65 17.87 0.45 0.25
N GLY A 66 17.12 -0.42 0.92
CA GLY A 66 17.41 -0.78 2.30
C GLY A 66 16.70 -2.03 2.82
N GLU A 67 17.01 -2.34 4.08
CA GLU A 67 16.50 -3.49 4.82
C GLU A 67 15.03 -3.33 5.21
N THR A 68 14.36 -4.46 5.43
CA THR A 68 12.99 -4.48 5.93
C THR A 68 12.93 -3.89 7.34
N THR A 69 12.12 -2.88 7.56
CA THR A 69 11.83 -2.32 8.88
C THR A 69 10.60 -3.01 9.47
N ARG A 70 10.52 -3.12 10.80
CA ARG A 70 9.37 -3.72 11.49
C ARG A 70 8.56 -2.63 12.20
N VAL A 71 7.25 -2.69 12.08
CA VAL A 71 6.31 -1.79 12.76
C VAL A 71 5.18 -2.60 13.39
N ILE A 72 4.62 -2.09 14.50
CA ILE A 72 3.43 -2.65 15.14
C ILE A 72 2.40 -1.52 15.27
N PRO A 73 1.40 -1.44 14.37
CA PRO A 73 0.37 -0.41 14.45
C PRO A 73 -0.64 -0.75 15.54
N THR A 74 -1.14 0.25 16.27
CA THR A 74 -2.27 0.05 17.21
C THR A 74 -3.61 0.15 16.52
N THR A 75 -3.66 0.79 15.35
CA THR A 75 -4.85 0.83 14.49
C THR A 75 -4.43 0.81 13.04
N VAL A 76 -5.22 0.12 12.22
CA VAL A 76 -5.05 0.00 10.78
C VAL A 76 -6.37 0.43 10.14
N GLU A 77 -6.32 1.44 9.28
CA GLU A 77 -7.50 1.96 8.57
C GLU A 77 -7.35 1.76 7.05
N PRO A 78 -8.24 1.02 6.37
CA PRO A 78 -8.26 0.99 4.91
C PRO A 78 -8.71 2.34 4.34
N LEU A 79 -7.90 2.91 3.44
CA LEU A 79 -8.16 4.22 2.85
C LEU A 79 -9.01 4.15 1.58
N HIS A 80 -8.89 3.08 0.80
CA HIS A 80 -9.74 2.85 -0.37
C HIS A 80 -11.10 2.30 0.04
N ARG A 81 -12.17 2.85 -0.53
CA ARG A 81 -13.54 2.36 -0.38
C ARG A 81 -14.15 2.15 -1.75
N THR A 82 -14.82 1.02 -1.95
CA THR A 82 -15.62 0.78 -3.15
C THR A 82 -16.91 1.59 -3.04
N TYR A 83 -17.06 2.58 -3.91
CA TYR A 83 -18.30 3.37 -4.08
C TYR A 83 -19.02 3.06 -5.39
N PHE A 84 -18.41 2.25 -6.25
CA PHE A 84 -18.99 1.84 -7.51
C PHE A 84 -18.37 0.51 -7.91
N ARG A 85 -19.22 -0.46 -8.27
CA ARG A 85 -18.80 -1.79 -8.70
C ARG A 85 -19.80 -2.33 -9.70
N ASP A 86 -19.30 -2.90 -10.79
CA ASP A 86 -20.12 -3.61 -11.79
C ASP A 86 -21.33 -2.81 -12.31
N GLY A 87 -21.12 -1.51 -12.56
CA GLY A 87 -22.16 -0.64 -13.10
C GLY A 87 -23.11 -0.03 -12.06
N GLN A 88 -22.89 -0.26 -10.77
CA GLN A 88 -23.76 0.19 -9.68
C GLN A 88 -22.98 0.98 -8.64
N VAL A 89 -23.61 2.01 -8.07
CA VAL A 89 -23.10 2.80 -6.92
C VAL A 89 -23.29 1.99 -5.64
#